data_AF-A0AAE1PIQ6-F1
#
_entry.id   AF-A0AAE1PIQ6-F1
#
_cell.length_a   1.000
_cell.length_b   1.000
_cell.length_c   1.000
_cell.angle_alpha   90.00
_cell.angle_beta   90.00
_cell.angle_gamma   90.00
#
_symmetry.space_group_name_H-M   'P 1'
#
loop_
_entity.id
_entity.type
_entity.pdbx_description
1 polymer ?
#
loop_
_entity_poly.entity_id
_entity_poly.type
_entity_poly.pdbx_seq_one_letter_code
_entity_poly.pdbx_strand_id
1 'polypeptide(L)'
;MLFYLFFMFGGGIAEQFLMSYLSGLVVCGLLLLLGKYLGCFDHLLPSRLLAATSSIADNNTLFSLLFIFLFYPLIGPWYLGPLAQEQLGIVFMWGIFVDSTYLPGELTYPDAFFLGITLQFPGFIAVLLKKMLRCGTPRPQCLGWVKVMVGVTFGVQVVAVLSWLVLDSLFLNGPLRLFLSLLLLAAWRRI
;
A
#
# COMPACT_ATOMS: atom_id res chain seq x y z
N MET A 1 -2.19 8.77 23.72
CA MET A 1 -0.93 9.42 24.16
C MET A 1 0.04 9.67 23.00
N LEU A 2 0.24 8.74 22.04
CA LEU A 2 1.05 8.99 20.82
C LEU A 2 0.48 10.11 19.91
N PHE A 3 -0.85 10.23 19.83
CA PHE A 3 -1.52 11.28 19.03
C PHE A 3 -1.25 12.72 19.52
N TYR A 4 -0.99 12.92 20.81
CA TYR A 4 -0.65 14.24 21.36
C TYR A 4 0.80 14.66 21.10
N LEU A 5 1.71 13.69 20.88
CA LEU A 5 3.10 13.99 20.55
C LEU A 5 3.24 14.53 19.11
N PHE A 6 2.37 14.10 18.19
CA PHE A 6 2.34 14.61 16.82
C PHE A 6 1.81 16.03 16.71
N PHE A 7 0.85 16.42 17.56
CA PHE A 7 0.31 17.78 17.57
C PHE A 7 1.31 18.85 18.06
N MET A 8 2.38 18.43 18.76
CA MET A 8 3.44 19.33 19.26
C MET A 8 4.62 19.52 18.29
N PHE A 9 4.71 18.74 17.21
CA PHE A 9 5.71 18.93 16.17
C PHE A 9 5.03 19.52 14.93
N GLY A 10 5.36 20.77 14.62
CA GLY A 10 4.69 21.59 13.60
C GLY A 10 4.58 20.98 12.21
N GLY A 11 3.73 21.62 11.38
CA GLY A 11 3.22 21.12 10.09
C GLY A 11 4.20 20.51 9.09
N GLY A 12 5.52 20.70 9.25
CA GLY A 12 6.54 20.07 8.42
C GLY A 12 6.63 18.53 8.53
N ILE A 13 6.29 17.91 9.68
CA ILE A 13 6.44 16.44 9.82
C ILE A 13 5.34 15.68 9.06
N ALA A 14 4.10 16.19 9.09
CA ALA A 14 2.98 15.55 8.40
C ALA A 14 3.21 15.53 6.87
N GLU A 15 3.72 16.64 6.32
CA GLU A 15 4.09 16.74 4.91
C GLU A 15 5.22 15.77 4.52
N GLN A 16 6.20 15.55 5.40
CA GLN A 16 7.27 14.57 5.15
C GLN A 16 6.73 13.14 5.01
N PHE A 17 5.73 12.74 5.81
CA PHE A 17 5.08 11.44 5.65
C PHE A 17 4.36 11.32 4.30
N LEU A 18 3.65 12.37 3.91
CA LEU A 18 2.98 12.44 2.61
C LEU A 18 3.99 12.29 1.46
N MET A 19 5.05 13.08 1.46
CA MET A 19 6.07 13.05 0.40
C MET A 19 6.82 11.71 0.35
N SER A 20 7.10 11.12 1.51
CA SER A 20 7.72 9.78 1.59
C SER A 20 6.78 8.70 1.04
N TYR A 21 5.50 8.78 1.34
CA TYR A 21 4.50 7.86 0.79
C TYR A 21 4.35 8.02 -0.73
N LEU A 22 4.19 9.26 -1.22
CA LEU A 22 4.05 9.57 -2.64
C LEU A 22 5.27 9.14 -3.45
N SER A 23 6.48 9.38 -2.94
CA SER A 23 7.70 8.96 -3.63
C SER A 23 7.78 7.44 -3.77
N GLY A 24 7.48 6.68 -2.71
CA GLY A 24 7.40 5.21 -2.78
C GLY A 24 6.35 4.73 -3.78
N LEU A 25 5.20 5.40 -3.82
CA LEU A 25 4.13 5.11 -4.77
C LEU A 25 4.54 5.39 -6.21
N VAL A 26 5.17 6.53 -6.48
CA VAL A 26 5.68 6.89 -7.81
C VAL A 26 6.70 5.86 -8.28
N VAL A 27 7.63 5.44 -7.41
CA VAL A 27 8.61 4.40 -7.76
C VAL A 27 7.92 3.08 -8.13
N CYS A 28 6.96 2.61 -7.33
CA CYS A 28 6.24 1.37 -7.62
C CYS A 28 5.36 1.47 -8.88
N GLY A 29 4.70 2.61 -9.07
CA GLY A 29 3.88 2.90 -10.24
C GLY A 29 4.71 2.99 -11.52
N LEU A 30 5.86 3.66 -11.47
CA LEU A 30 6.82 3.70 -12.57
C LEU A 30 7.31 2.29 -12.90
N LEU A 31 7.66 1.46 -11.91
CA LEU A 31 8.06 0.06 -12.17
C LEU A 31 6.97 -0.75 -12.88
N LEU A 32 5.69 -0.56 -12.52
CA LEU A 32 4.56 -1.20 -13.21
C LEU A 32 4.39 -0.70 -14.65
N LEU A 33 4.45 0.62 -14.86
CA LEU A 33 4.25 1.23 -16.17
C LEU A 33 5.42 0.94 -17.11
N LEU A 34 6.65 0.97 -16.58
CA LEU A 34 7.86 0.64 -17.29
C LEU A 34 7.73 -0.74 -17.94
N GLY A 35 7.27 -1.77 -17.22
CA GLY A 35 7.02 -3.10 -17.77
C GLY A 35 6.14 -3.13 -19.04
N LYS A 36 5.24 -2.16 -19.22
CA LYS A 36 4.33 -2.06 -20.37
C LYS A 36 4.93 -1.33 -21.57
N TYR A 37 5.84 -0.38 -21.34
CA TYR A 37 6.36 0.53 -22.37
C TYR A 37 7.83 0.28 -22.74
N LEU A 38 8.45 -0.79 -22.23
CA LEU A 38 9.91 -0.99 -22.27
C LEU A 38 10.48 -1.72 -23.50
N GLY A 39 9.94 -1.49 -24.69
CA GLY A 39 10.73 -1.76 -25.91
C GLY A 39 11.98 -0.86 -26.04
N CYS A 40 12.16 0.17 -25.18
CA CYS A 40 13.04 1.30 -25.45
C CYS A 40 14.15 1.57 -24.39
N PHE A 41 14.16 0.91 -23.22
CA PHE A 41 15.06 1.26 -22.09
C PHE A 41 15.83 0.07 -21.48
N ASP A 42 16.31 -0.86 -22.31
CA ASP A 42 17.00 -2.09 -21.87
C ASP A 42 18.26 -1.85 -21.00
N HIS A 43 18.87 -0.66 -21.06
CA HIS A 43 20.12 -0.37 -20.35
C HIS A 43 19.92 0.11 -18.89
N LEU A 44 18.71 0.52 -18.50
CA LEU A 44 18.49 1.18 -17.19
C LEU A 44 18.21 0.19 -16.05
N LEU A 45 17.65 -0.98 -16.36
CA LEU A 45 17.20 -1.95 -15.35
C LEU A 45 17.83 -3.32 -15.60
N PRO A 46 18.11 -4.11 -14.53
CA PRO A 46 18.57 -5.48 -14.71
C PRO A 46 17.54 -6.31 -15.46
N SER A 47 18.00 -7.13 -16.41
CA SER A 47 17.16 -7.95 -17.30
C SER A 47 16.09 -8.77 -16.57
N ARG A 48 16.37 -9.23 -15.35
CA ARG A 48 15.41 -9.99 -14.52
C ARG A 48 14.26 -9.12 -13.99
N LEU A 49 14.55 -7.89 -13.61
CA LEU A 49 13.53 -6.94 -13.15
C LEU A 49 12.64 -6.51 -14.31
N LEU A 50 13.25 -6.35 -15.48
CA LEU A 50 12.53 -6.06 -16.70
C LEU A 50 11.60 -7.20 -17.13
N ALA A 51 12.11 -8.44 -17.15
CA ALA A 51 11.29 -9.62 -17.44
C ALA A 51 10.14 -9.81 -16.42
N ALA A 52 10.37 -9.49 -15.14
CA ALA A 52 9.35 -9.58 -14.12
C ALA A 52 8.25 -8.51 -14.28
N THR A 53 8.65 -7.25 -14.52
CA THR A 53 7.71 -6.13 -14.70
C THR A 53 6.90 -6.26 -15.99
N SER A 54 7.52 -6.67 -17.10
CA SER A 54 6.81 -7.00 -18.36
C SER A 54 5.82 -8.15 -18.17
N SER A 55 6.23 -9.26 -17.54
CA SER A 55 5.32 -10.37 -17.24
C SER A 55 4.13 -9.97 -16.35
N ILE A 56 4.32 -9.02 -15.43
CA ILE A 56 3.23 -8.45 -14.64
C ILE A 56 2.32 -7.58 -15.51
N ALA A 57 2.90 -6.73 -16.35
CA ALA A 57 2.17 -5.81 -17.24
C ALA A 57 1.33 -6.54 -18.28
N ASP A 58 1.83 -7.65 -18.84
CA ASP A 58 1.12 -8.47 -19.83
C ASP A 58 -0.10 -9.18 -19.23
N ASN A 59 -0.06 -9.48 -17.93
CA ASN A 59 -1.19 -10.08 -17.23
C ASN A 59 -2.16 -8.99 -16.75
N ASN A 60 -3.12 -8.63 -17.60
CA ASN A 60 -4.14 -7.60 -17.31
C ASN A 60 -4.80 -7.73 -15.93
N THR A 61 -5.05 -8.96 -15.46
CA THR A 61 -5.66 -9.21 -14.14
C THR A 61 -4.67 -8.90 -13.01
N LEU A 62 -3.43 -9.40 -13.11
CA LEU A 62 -2.42 -9.15 -12.09
C LEU A 62 -2.01 -7.67 -12.06
N PHE A 63 -1.87 -7.05 -13.23
CA PHE A 63 -1.60 -5.63 -13.38
C PHE A 63 -2.69 -4.78 -12.73
N SER A 64 -3.97 -5.01 -13.05
CA SER A 64 -5.08 -4.25 -12.47
C SER A 64 -5.18 -4.44 -10.95
N LEU A 65 -4.99 -5.66 -10.43
CA LEU A 65 -4.96 -5.91 -8.98
C LEU A 65 -3.85 -5.12 -8.28
N LEU A 66 -2.62 -5.13 -8.82
CA LEU A 66 -1.49 -4.39 -8.25
C LEU A 66 -1.65 -2.88 -8.41
N PHE A 67 -2.21 -2.42 -9.52
CA PHE A 67 -2.50 -1.02 -9.76
C PHE A 67 -3.54 -0.49 -8.76
N ILE A 68 -4.65 -1.20 -8.58
CA ILE A 68 -5.65 -0.85 -7.56
C ILE A 68 -5.03 -0.92 -6.17
N PHE A 69 -4.28 -1.97 -5.86
CA PHE A 69 -3.60 -2.11 -4.57
C PHE A 69 -2.65 -0.94 -4.26
N LEU A 70 -1.97 -0.37 -5.26
CA LEU A 70 -1.09 0.79 -5.10
C LEU A 70 -1.87 2.12 -5.05
N PHE A 71 -2.81 2.36 -5.94
CA PHE A 71 -3.40 3.69 -6.10
C PHE A 71 -4.70 3.90 -5.33
N TYR A 72 -5.35 2.85 -4.86
CA TYR A 72 -6.61 2.97 -4.10
C TYR A 72 -6.48 3.90 -2.88
N PRO A 73 -5.41 3.85 -2.06
CA PRO A 73 -5.32 4.76 -0.92
C PRO A 73 -5.23 6.24 -1.29
N LEU A 74 -4.77 6.62 -2.49
CA LEU A 74 -4.81 8.03 -2.89
C LEU A 74 -6.24 8.50 -3.20
N ILE A 75 -7.05 7.61 -3.79
CA ILE A 75 -8.38 7.94 -4.30
C ILE A 75 -9.41 7.85 -3.16
N GLY A 76 -9.30 6.83 -2.31
CA GLY A 76 -10.28 6.53 -1.26
C GLY A 76 -11.65 6.08 -1.80
N PRO A 77 -12.70 6.05 -0.97
CA PRO A 77 -12.68 6.35 0.47
C PRO A 77 -12.00 5.22 1.27
N TRP A 78 -11.27 5.62 2.31
CA TRP A 78 -10.70 4.68 3.28
C TRP A 78 -11.77 4.19 4.24
N TYR A 79 -12.72 5.07 4.52
CA TYR A 79 -13.85 4.84 5.39
C TYR A 79 -15.04 5.70 5.00
N LEU A 80 -16.23 5.12 5.22
CA LEU A 80 -17.53 5.76 5.11
C LEU A 80 -18.39 5.32 6.30
N GLY A 81 -18.82 6.26 7.13
CA GLY A 81 -19.77 5.98 8.22
C GLY A 81 -19.71 7.00 9.35
N PRO A 82 -20.32 6.69 10.52
CA PRO A 82 -20.34 7.62 11.65
C PRO A 82 -18.92 7.90 12.17
N LEU A 83 -18.65 9.18 12.40
CA LEU A 83 -17.44 9.71 13.06
C LEU A 83 -17.84 10.29 14.43
N ALA A 84 -16.96 11.10 15.03
CA ALA A 84 -17.23 11.75 16.31
C ALA A 84 -18.60 12.43 16.31
N GLN A 85 -19.38 12.24 17.39
CA GLN A 85 -20.74 12.76 17.56
C GLN A 85 -21.80 12.16 16.60
N GLU A 86 -21.61 10.92 16.14
CA GLU A 86 -22.56 10.15 15.30
C GLU A 86 -22.84 10.76 13.91
N GLN A 87 -22.07 11.78 13.52
CA GLN A 87 -22.20 12.40 12.20
C GLN A 87 -21.57 11.51 11.12
N LEU A 88 -22.28 11.31 10.01
CA LEU A 88 -21.74 10.57 8.87
C LEU A 88 -20.60 11.36 8.24
N GLY A 89 -19.46 10.70 8.07
CA GLY A 89 -18.34 11.28 7.34
C GLY A 89 -17.59 10.28 6.48
N ILE A 90 -16.73 10.84 5.64
CA ILE A 90 -15.92 10.13 4.65
C ILE A 90 -14.47 10.50 4.86
N VAL A 91 -13.61 9.48 4.89
CA VAL A 91 -12.18 9.65 5.17
C VAL A 91 -11.39 9.31 3.92
N PHE A 92 -10.48 10.21 3.59
CA PHE A 92 -9.49 10.05 2.52
C PHE A 92 -8.09 10.22 3.11
N MET A 93 -7.10 9.85 2.31
CA MET A 93 -5.70 10.14 2.65
C MET A 93 -5.44 11.62 2.88
N TRP A 94 -6.13 12.46 2.12
CA TRP A 94 -5.90 13.90 2.04
C TRP A 94 -6.84 14.73 2.91
N GLY A 95 -7.78 14.10 3.62
CA GLY A 95 -8.67 14.81 4.53
C GLY A 95 -9.91 14.02 4.91
N ILE A 96 -10.69 14.61 5.81
CA ILE A 96 -11.92 14.02 6.36
C ILE A 96 -13.07 14.99 6.10
N PHE A 97 -14.18 14.49 5.56
CA PHE A 97 -15.41 15.25 5.38
C PHE A 97 -16.44 14.81 6.41
N VAL A 98 -16.91 15.74 7.24
CA VAL A 98 -17.93 15.50 8.26
C VAL A 98 -18.95 16.63 8.21
N ASP A 99 -20.22 16.29 8.00
CA ASP A 99 -21.33 17.26 8.07
C ASP A 99 -21.04 18.59 7.34
N SER A 100 -20.69 18.52 6.04
CA SER A 100 -20.27 19.64 5.18
C SER A 100 -18.99 20.40 5.56
N THR A 101 -18.30 19.97 6.61
CA THR A 101 -17.01 20.53 7.05
C THR A 101 -15.85 19.67 6.56
N TYR A 102 -14.79 20.31 6.06
CA TYR A 102 -13.56 19.66 5.63
C TYR A 102 -12.49 19.81 6.70
N LEU A 103 -11.94 18.68 7.16
CA LEU A 103 -10.77 18.62 8.02
C LEU A 103 -9.54 18.21 7.18
N PRO A 104 -8.41 18.93 7.31
CA PRO A 104 -7.22 18.68 6.51
C PRO A 104 -6.57 17.32 6.82
N GLY A 105 -5.92 16.74 5.81
CA GLY A 105 -5.29 15.42 5.85
C GLY A 105 -4.04 15.28 6.72
N GLU A 106 -3.60 16.31 7.44
CA GLU A 106 -2.46 16.21 8.36
C GLU A 106 -2.62 15.08 9.39
N LEU A 107 -3.87 14.78 9.76
CA LEU A 107 -4.22 13.67 10.64
C LEU A 107 -4.14 12.29 9.96
N THR A 108 -4.32 12.22 8.65
CA THR A 108 -4.41 10.97 7.87
C THR A 108 -3.11 10.61 7.14
N TYR A 109 -2.16 11.54 6.98
CA TYR A 109 -0.86 11.27 6.35
C TYR A 109 0.01 10.23 7.09
N PRO A 110 0.15 10.27 8.43
CA PRO A 110 0.91 9.24 9.13
C PRO A 110 0.33 7.85 8.93
N ASP A 111 -1.00 7.74 8.95
CA ASP A 111 -1.68 6.46 8.70
C ASP A 111 -1.43 5.94 7.28
N ALA A 112 -1.45 6.82 6.27
CA ALA A 112 -1.07 6.50 4.88
C ALA A 112 0.34 5.92 4.82
N PHE A 113 1.27 6.61 5.48
CA PHE A 113 2.66 6.23 5.51
C PHE A 113 2.86 4.86 6.16
N PHE A 114 2.25 4.63 7.34
CA PHE A 114 2.31 3.34 8.02
C PHE A 114 1.65 2.24 7.20
N LEU A 115 0.52 2.49 6.53
CA LEU A 115 -0.08 1.55 5.58
C LEU A 115 0.88 1.21 4.44
N GLY A 116 1.55 2.23 3.88
CA GLY A 116 2.55 2.11 2.82
C GLY A 116 3.69 1.17 3.20
N ILE A 117 4.36 1.45 4.33
CA ILE A 117 5.55 0.70 4.75
C ILE A 117 5.24 -0.67 5.36
N THR A 118 4.03 -0.89 5.89
CA THR A 118 3.67 -2.16 6.55
C THR A 118 2.92 -3.14 5.67
N LEU A 119 2.30 -2.68 4.57
CA LEU A 119 1.51 -3.52 3.67
C LEU A 119 1.85 -3.29 2.21
N GLN A 120 1.76 -2.04 1.78
CA GLN A 120 1.67 -1.71 0.36
C GLN A 120 2.99 -1.93 -0.39
N PHE A 121 4.06 -1.30 0.08
CA PHE A 121 5.37 -1.44 -0.54
C PHE A 121 5.97 -2.83 -0.31
N PRO A 122 5.96 -3.42 0.92
CA PRO A 122 6.43 -4.79 1.12
C PRO A 122 5.67 -5.82 0.28
N GLY A 123 4.35 -5.68 0.17
CA GLY A 123 3.50 -6.57 -0.61
C GLY A 123 3.81 -6.49 -2.12
N PHE A 124 3.94 -5.28 -2.65
CA PHE A 124 4.33 -5.05 -4.04
C PHE A 124 5.72 -5.65 -4.34
N ILE A 125 6.70 -5.35 -3.48
CA ILE A 125 8.07 -5.86 -3.61
C ILE A 125 8.08 -7.39 -3.55
N ALA A 126 7.32 -8.02 -2.65
CA ALA A 126 7.26 -9.48 -2.54
C ALA A 126 6.70 -10.14 -3.82
N VAL A 127 5.64 -9.57 -4.39
CA VAL A 127 5.07 -10.01 -5.67
C VAL A 127 6.10 -9.89 -6.79
N LEU A 128 6.77 -8.75 -6.87
CA LEU A 128 7.80 -8.49 -7.88
C LEU A 128 8.99 -9.45 -7.74
N LEU A 129 9.51 -9.63 -6.52
CA LEU A 129 10.61 -10.56 -6.22
C LEU A 129 10.24 -12.01 -6.57
N LYS A 130 9.01 -12.45 -6.27
CA LYS A 130 8.54 -13.78 -6.66
C LYS A 130 8.59 -13.97 -8.18
N LYS A 131 8.18 -12.97 -8.96
CA LYS A 131 8.29 -13.02 -10.43
C LYS A 131 9.74 -13.01 -10.90
N MET A 132 10.58 -12.13 -10.36
CA MET A 132 12.01 -12.08 -10.68
C MET A 132 12.71 -13.42 -10.43
N LEU A 133 12.38 -14.11 -9.34
CA LEU A 133 12.93 -15.43 -9.01
C LEU A 133 12.46 -16.54 -9.95
N ARG A 134 11.24 -16.43 -10.52
CA ARG A 134 10.72 -17.39 -11.51
C ARG A 134 11.27 -17.18 -12.91
N CYS A 135 11.68 -15.96 -13.27
CA CYS A 135 12.34 -15.68 -14.54
C CYS A 135 13.80 -16.20 -14.59
N GLY A 136 14.37 -16.60 -13.45
CA GLY A 136 15.72 -17.16 -13.35
C GLY A 136 15.74 -18.62 -12.90
N THR A 137 16.93 -19.12 -12.55
CA THR A 137 17.06 -20.45 -11.94
C THR A 137 16.41 -20.42 -10.54
N PRO A 138 15.45 -21.31 -10.25
CA PRO A 138 14.72 -21.27 -9.00
C PRO A 138 15.65 -21.60 -7.84
N ARG A 139 15.92 -20.62 -6.98
CA ARG A 139 16.62 -20.83 -5.70
C ARG A 139 15.57 -21.06 -4.60
N PRO A 140 15.39 -22.30 -4.11
CA PRO A 140 14.31 -22.63 -3.18
C PRO A 140 14.42 -21.86 -1.86
N GLN A 141 15.65 -21.57 -1.40
CA GLN A 141 15.89 -20.76 -0.20
C GLN A 141 15.36 -19.33 -0.35
N CYS A 142 15.65 -18.65 -1.48
CA CYS A 142 15.17 -17.29 -1.73
C CYS A 142 13.63 -17.24 -1.77
N LEU A 143 12.99 -18.23 -2.40
CA LEU A 143 11.52 -18.31 -2.42
C LEU A 143 10.93 -18.52 -1.02
N GLY A 144 11.62 -19.28 -0.16
CA GLY A 144 11.28 -19.42 1.26
C GLY A 144 11.26 -18.06 1.98
N TRP A 145 12.30 -17.25 1.79
CA TRP A 145 12.38 -15.90 2.39
C TRP A 145 11.27 -14.97 1.91
N VAL A 146 10.90 -14.99 0.61
CA VAL A 146 9.79 -14.16 0.11
C VAL A 146 8.46 -14.61 0.75
N LYS A 147 8.24 -15.92 0.94
CA LYS A 147 7.05 -16.41 1.66
C LYS A 147 7.02 -15.94 3.11
N VAL A 148 8.18 -15.95 3.80
CA VAL A 148 8.30 -15.42 5.16
C VAL A 148 7.99 -13.93 5.19
N MET A 149 8.54 -13.12 4.27
CA MET A 149 8.23 -11.69 4.18
C MET A 149 6.73 -11.42 4.00
N VAL A 150 6.07 -12.17 3.11
CA VAL A 150 4.61 -12.07 2.93
C VAL A 150 3.88 -12.47 4.21
N GLY A 151 4.28 -13.58 4.84
CA GLY A 151 3.70 -14.03 6.11
C GLY A 151 3.83 -13.00 7.23
N VAL A 152 5.00 -12.36 7.37
CA VAL A 152 5.25 -11.28 8.32
C VAL A 152 4.37 -10.06 8.00
N THR A 153 4.28 -9.67 6.73
CA THR A 153 3.43 -8.56 6.27
C THR A 153 1.97 -8.82 6.69
N PHE A 154 1.44 -10.01 6.41
CA PHE A 154 0.09 -10.40 6.84
C PHE A 154 -0.05 -10.43 8.36
N GLY A 155 0.93 -10.96 9.09
CA GLY A 155 0.92 -11.01 10.56
C GLY A 155 0.84 -9.61 11.18
N VAL A 156 1.66 -8.67 10.70
CA VAL A 156 1.62 -7.27 11.12
C VAL A 156 0.26 -6.64 10.82
N GLN A 157 -0.34 -6.94 9.65
CA GLN A 157 -1.67 -6.43 9.33
C GLN A 157 -2.78 -7.01 10.19
N VAL A 158 -2.72 -8.30 10.54
CA VAL A 158 -3.70 -8.91 11.45
C VAL A 158 -3.64 -8.21 12.80
N VAL A 159 -2.44 -8.03 13.36
CA VAL A 159 -2.28 -7.30 14.62
C VAL A 159 -2.77 -5.85 14.50
N ALA A 160 -2.45 -5.16 13.39
CA ALA A 160 -2.94 -3.82 13.15
C ALA A 160 -4.48 -3.80 13.12
N VAL A 161 -5.12 -4.62 12.29
CA VAL A 161 -6.58 -4.72 12.20
C VAL A 161 -7.21 -5.03 13.56
N LEU A 162 -6.63 -5.95 14.34
CA LEU A 162 -7.09 -6.29 15.69
C LEU A 162 -6.88 -5.15 16.70
N SER A 163 -5.76 -4.45 16.67
CA SER A 163 -5.53 -3.29 17.55
C SER A 163 -6.52 -2.17 17.27
N TRP A 164 -6.91 -2.00 16.01
CA TRP A 164 -7.93 -1.03 15.59
C TRP A 164 -9.35 -1.48 15.94
N LEU A 165 -9.61 -2.80 16.03
CA LEU A 165 -10.86 -3.35 16.54
C LEU A 165 -11.04 -3.08 18.04
N VAL A 166 -9.95 -3.11 18.82
CA VAL A 166 -9.98 -2.90 20.29
C VAL A 166 -10.10 -1.42 20.67
N LEU A 167 -9.64 -0.51 19.82
CA LEU A 167 -9.58 0.93 20.11
C LEU A 167 -10.91 1.68 19.88
N ASP A 168 -12.02 1.01 19.55
CA ASP A 168 -13.36 1.57 19.22
C ASP A 168 -13.36 2.67 18.12
N SER A 169 -12.19 2.97 17.53
CA SER A 169 -11.99 3.84 16.38
C SER A 169 -12.24 3.05 15.09
N LEU A 170 -13.43 2.44 15.04
CA LEU A 170 -13.79 1.22 14.31
C LEU A 170 -13.69 1.31 12.77
N PHE A 171 -13.13 2.39 12.24
CA PHE A 171 -13.67 2.88 11.00
C PHE A 171 -12.66 3.50 10.04
N LEU A 172 -11.67 4.29 10.47
CA LEU A 172 -10.85 5.05 9.51
C LEU A 172 -9.94 4.21 8.57
N ASN A 173 -9.53 2.98 8.92
CA ASN A 173 -8.51 2.25 8.14
C ASN A 173 -8.55 0.70 8.18
N GLY A 174 -9.34 0.09 9.06
CA GLY A 174 -9.42 -1.37 9.18
C GLY A 174 -9.93 -2.07 7.91
N PRO A 175 -11.10 -1.65 7.36
CA PRO A 175 -11.64 -2.21 6.13
C PRO A 175 -10.68 -2.05 4.94
N LEU A 176 -10.02 -0.90 4.82
CA LEU A 176 -9.00 -0.66 3.80
C LEU A 176 -7.84 -1.65 3.91
N ARG A 177 -7.26 -1.83 5.11
CA ARG A 177 -6.16 -2.78 5.35
C ARG A 177 -6.57 -4.21 5.00
N LEU A 178 -7.77 -4.62 5.39
CA LEU A 178 -8.31 -5.94 5.06
C LEU A 178 -8.48 -6.10 3.55
N PHE A 179 -9.11 -5.14 2.87
CA PHE A 179 -9.30 -5.15 1.43
C PHE A 179 -7.97 -5.24 0.67
N LEU A 180 -6.98 -4.41 1.02
CA LEU A 180 -5.66 -4.44 0.41
C LEU A 180 -4.92 -5.75 0.69
N SER A 181 -5.04 -6.31 1.90
CA SER A 181 -4.47 -7.61 2.25
C SER A 181 -5.07 -8.74 1.39
N LEU A 182 -6.37 -8.70 1.13
CA LEU A 182 -7.05 -9.64 0.24
C LEU A 182 -6.60 -9.48 -1.22
N LEU A 183 -6.46 -8.25 -1.72
CA LEU A 183 -5.91 -7.98 -3.06
C LEU A 183 -4.48 -8.52 -3.20
N LEU A 184 -3.63 -8.32 -2.19
CA LEU A 184 -2.27 -8.86 -2.17
C LEU A 184 -2.29 -10.40 -2.21
N LEU A 185 -3.17 -11.05 -1.45
CA LEU A 185 -3.32 -12.50 -1.47
C LEU A 185 -3.80 -13.00 -2.85
N ALA A 186 -4.75 -12.29 -3.45
CA ALA A 186 -5.24 -12.59 -4.79
C ALA A 186 -4.13 -12.46 -5.83
N ALA A 187 -3.36 -11.37 -5.80
CA ALA A 187 -2.20 -11.16 -6.66
C ALA A 187 -1.15 -12.26 -6.45
N TRP A 188 -0.86 -12.63 -5.20
CA TRP A 188 0.11 -13.68 -4.86
C TRP A 188 -0.25 -15.06 -5.44
N ARG A 189 -1.54 -15.43 -5.42
CA ARG A 189 -2.03 -16.71 -5.98
C ARG A 189 -1.97 -16.76 -7.51
N ARG A 190 -2.02 -15.61 -8.18
CA ARG A 190 -1.99 -15.50 -9.66
C ARG A 190 -0.58 -15.56 -10.25
N ILE A 191 0.46 -15.54 -9.41
CA ILE A 191 1.88 -15.62 -9.81
C ILE A 191 2.37 -17.05 -9.74
#